data_AF-A0A2J7QX40-F1
#
_entry.id   AF-A0A2J7QX40-F1
#
_cell.length_a   1.000
_cell.length_b   1.000
_cell.length_c   1.000
_cell.angle_alpha   90.00
_cell.angle_beta   90.00
_cell.angle_gamma   90.00
#
_symmetry.space_group_name_H-M   'P 1'
#
loop_
_entity.id
_entity.type
_entity.pdbx_description
1 polymer ?
#
loop_
_entity_poly.entity_id
_entity_poly.type
_entity_poly.pdbx_seq_one_letter_code
_entity_poly.pdbx_strand_id
1 'polypeptide(L)'
;MLSANAEQRANIKFLTKLGKSATETYNLLTEVYGDQCLSRTQVFEWFKKFMEGRKNVGNDPKSGRNDPENNAVFKEEKKGDVIVEEHETAIDGEDEIT
;
A
#
# COMPACT_ATOMS: atom_id res chain seq x y z
N MET A 1 -5.53 17.78 11.50
CA MET A 1 -4.92 17.69 10.16
C MET A 1 -4.04 16.45 10.13
N LEU A 2 -4.11 15.63 9.08
CA LEU A 2 -3.13 14.55 8.89
C LEU A 2 -1.82 15.19 8.38
N SER A 3 -0.67 14.57 8.65
CA SER A 3 0.57 14.93 7.95
C SER A 3 0.57 14.35 6.54
N ALA A 4 1.30 14.96 5.60
CA ALA A 4 1.38 14.47 4.20
C ALA A 4 1.71 12.96 4.12
N ASN A 5 2.65 12.49 4.94
CA ASN A 5 3.00 11.06 5.02
C ASN A 5 1.86 10.19 5.57
N ALA A 6 1.03 10.69 6.49
CA ALA A 6 -0.12 9.95 7.03
C ALA A 6 -1.31 9.95 6.05
N GLU A 7 -1.47 11.01 5.26
CA GLU A 7 -2.44 11.09 4.16
C GLU A 7 -2.09 10.11 3.04
N GLN A 8 -0.83 10.10 2.57
CA GLN A 8 -0.37 9.12 1.57
C GLN A 8 -0.59 7.68 2.04
N ARG A 9 -0.35 7.37 3.32
CA ARG A 9 -0.66 6.04 3.90
C ARG A 9 -2.15 5.73 3.95
N ALA A 10 -3.02 6.74 4.13
CA ALA A 10 -4.46 6.55 4.01
C ALA A 10 -4.86 6.20 2.56
N ASN A 11 -4.20 6.83 1.57
CA ASN A 11 -4.40 6.54 0.16
C ASN A 11 -3.85 5.15 -0.25
N ILE A 12 -2.68 4.73 0.26
CA ILE A 12 -2.21 3.32 0.13
C ILE A 12 -3.30 2.36 0.66
N LYS A 13 -3.80 2.59 1.88
CA LYS A 13 -4.84 1.75 2.49
C LYS A 13 -6.14 1.69 1.67
N PHE A 14 -6.51 2.81 1.04
CA PHE A 14 -7.66 2.88 0.15
C PHE A 14 -7.43 2.07 -1.14
N LEU A 15 -6.28 2.23 -1.78
CA LEU A 15 -5.91 1.49 -2.99
C LEU A 15 -5.77 -0.02 -2.75
N THR A 16 -5.18 -0.44 -1.62
CA THR A 16 -5.18 -1.85 -1.18
C THR A 16 -6.60 -2.40 -1.05
N LYS A 17 -7.55 -1.64 -0.50
CA LYS A 17 -8.97 -2.05 -0.40
C LYS A 17 -9.71 -2.08 -1.75
N LEU A 18 -9.25 -1.33 -2.74
CA LEU A 18 -9.73 -1.42 -4.12
C LEU A 18 -9.12 -2.60 -4.89
N GLY A 19 -8.28 -3.41 -4.25
CA GLY A 19 -7.64 -4.57 -4.89
C GLY A 19 -6.48 -4.21 -5.83
N LYS A 20 -5.96 -2.97 -5.77
CA LYS A 20 -4.79 -2.58 -6.55
C LYS A 20 -3.54 -3.31 -6.07
N SER A 21 -2.66 -3.67 -7.00
CA SER A 21 -1.32 -4.20 -6.68
C SER A 21 -0.42 -3.14 -6.01
N ALA A 22 0.66 -3.57 -5.38
CA ALA A 22 1.65 -2.66 -4.79
C ALA A 22 2.32 -1.75 -5.86
N THR A 23 2.53 -2.27 -7.07
CA THR A 23 3.11 -1.51 -8.20
C THR A 23 2.14 -0.47 -8.73
N GLU A 24 0.88 -0.83 -9.00
CA GLU A 24 -0.15 0.16 -9.39
C GLU A 24 -0.34 1.23 -8.30
N THR A 25 -0.34 0.82 -7.03
CA THR A 25 -0.45 1.74 -5.89
C THR A 25 0.70 2.75 -5.87
N TYR A 26 1.93 2.31 -6.14
CA TYR A 26 3.09 3.20 -6.25
C TYR A 26 2.99 4.16 -7.45
N ASN A 27 2.56 3.67 -8.61
CA ASN A 27 2.40 4.50 -9.81
C ASN A 27 1.34 5.60 -9.57
N LEU A 28 0.15 5.23 -9.06
CA LEU A 28 -0.93 6.17 -8.74
C LEU A 28 -0.53 7.21 -7.68
N LEU A 29 0.28 6.83 -6.69
CA LEU A 29 0.82 7.79 -5.72
C LEU A 29 1.87 8.72 -6.34
N THR A 30 2.67 8.22 -7.28
CA THR A 30 3.66 9.03 -8.00
C THR A 30 2.97 10.06 -8.92
N GLU A 31 1.85 9.68 -9.56
CA GLU A 31 1.01 10.61 -10.35
C GLU A 31 0.40 11.73 -9.49
N VAL A 32 -0.06 11.43 -8.27
CA VAL A 32 -0.72 12.41 -7.39
C VAL A 32 0.27 13.27 -6.60
N TYR A 33 1.38 12.69 -6.12
CA TYR A 33 2.31 13.36 -5.20
C TYR A 33 3.66 13.75 -5.82
N GLY A 34 4.00 13.24 -7.01
CA GLY A 34 5.26 13.54 -7.70
C GLY A 34 6.48 13.36 -6.80
N ASP A 35 7.35 14.36 -6.77
CA ASP A 35 8.57 14.40 -5.93
C ASP A 35 8.30 14.32 -4.41
N GLN A 36 7.05 14.52 -3.97
CA GLN A 36 6.65 14.38 -2.57
C GLN A 36 6.08 12.99 -2.24
N CYS A 37 6.06 12.07 -3.19
CA CYS A 37 5.63 10.68 -2.98
C CYS A 37 6.55 9.96 -1.97
N LEU A 38 5.97 9.14 -1.10
CA LEU A 38 6.70 8.16 -0.29
C LEU A 38 7.56 7.26 -1.20
N SER A 39 8.74 6.87 -0.72
CA SER A 39 9.62 6.03 -1.52
C SER A 39 8.99 4.67 -1.80
N ARG A 40 9.38 4.03 -2.91
CA ARG A 40 8.84 2.70 -3.32
C ARG A 40 8.88 1.68 -2.18
N THR A 41 9.97 1.65 -1.41
CA THR A 41 10.11 0.80 -0.21
C THR A 41 9.03 1.11 0.83
N GLN A 42 8.81 2.39 1.16
CA GLN A 42 7.78 2.78 2.11
C GLN A 42 6.37 2.43 1.62
N VAL A 43 6.07 2.63 0.32
CA VAL A 43 4.77 2.26 -0.24
C VAL A 43 4.53 0.76 -0.11
N PHE A 44 5.53 -0.07 -0.44
CA PHE A 44 5.42 -1.54 -0.36
C PHE A 44 5.32 -2.04 1.09
N GLU A 45 6.06 -1.46 2.04
CA GLU A 45 5.94 -1.76 3.48
C GLU A 45 4.52 -1.46 4.00
N TRP A 46 3.96 -0.29 3.66
CA TRP A 46 2.62 0.09 4.09
C TRP A 46 1.53 -0.74 3.41
N PHE A 47 1.69 -1.03 2.11
CA PHE A 47 0.79 -1.92 1.38
C PHE A 47 0.73 -3.31 2.03
N LYS A 48 1.89 -3.91 2.32
CA LYS A 48 1.98 -5.20 3.04
C LYS A 48 1.30 -5.13 4.41
N LYS A 49 1.59 -4.09 5.20
CA LYS A 49 0.95 -3.88 6.52
C LYS A 49 -0.59 -3.80 6.41
N PHE A 50 -1.15 -3.19 5.36
CA PHE A 50 -2.60 -3.12 5.17
C PHE A 50 -3.20 -4.45 4.68
N MET A 51 -2.49 -5.22 3.85
CA MET A 51 -2.86 -6.60 3.50
C MET A 51 -2.87 -7.51 4.75
N GLU A 52 -1.93 -7.31 5.68
CA GLU A 52 -1.87 -7.97 6.99
C GLU A 52 -2.94 -7.46 7.99
N GLY A 53 -3.89 -6.63 7.54
CA GLY A 53 -5.06 -6.21 8.33
C GLY A 53 -4.84 -4.97 9.22
N ARG A 54 -3.71 -4.25 9.09
CA ARG A 54 -3.44 -3.04 9.89
C ARG A 54 -4.54 -1.99 9.69
N LYS A 55 -5.03 -1.41 10.80
CA LYS A 55 -6.12 -0.41 10.77
C LYS A 55 -5.62 1.04 10.87
N ASN A 56 -4.49 1.32 11.50
CA ASN A 56 -3.97 2.68 11.68
C ASN A 56 -2.99 3.12 10.56
N VAL A 57 -2.90 4.42 10.31
CA VAL A 57 -1.94 5.05 9.36
C VAL A 57 -0.77 5.75 10.09
N GLY A 58 -0.90 5.90 11.41
CA GLY A 58 0.14 6.42 12.30
C GLY A 58 1.31 5.45 12.43
N ASN A 59 2.48 5.99 12.80
CA ASN A 59 3.69 5.20 13.03
C ASN A 59 3.46 4.11 14.09
N ASP A 60 4.25 3.06 14.02
CA ASP A 60 4.33 2.07 15.09
C ASP A 60 4.76 2.73 16.42
N PRO A 61 4.18 2.30 17.57
CA PRO A 61 4.63 2.79 18.87
C PRO A 61 6.10 2.47 19.04
N LYS A 62 6.92 3.49 19.29
CA LYS A 62 8.35 3.30 19.57
C LYS A 62 8.47 2.55 20.89
N SER A 63 8.93 1.31 20.83
CA SER A 63 9.32 0.54 22.03
C SER A 63 10.31 1.40 22.84
N GLY A 64 9.86 1.88 24.00
CA GLY A 64 10.57 2.91 24.78
C GLY A 64 9.71 3.99 25.44
N ARG A 65 8.40 4.10 25.13
CA ARG A 65 7.44 4.85 25.97
C ARG A 65 6.22 4.02 26.32
N ASN A 66 5.93 3.96 27.61
CA ASN A 66 4.70 3.39 28.15
C ASN A 66 3.59 4.44 28.04
N ASP A 67 2.71 4.31 27.05
CA ASP A 67 1.44 5.05 26.99
C ASP A 67 0.31 4.03 27.29
N PRO A 68 -0.41 4.15 28.42
CA PRO A 68 -1.25 3.06 28.96
C PRO A 68 -2.66 2.99 28.36
N GLU A 69 -2.92 3.60 27.20
CA GLU A 69 -4.28 3.78 26.68
C GLU A 69 -4.49 3.11 25.32
N ASN A 70 -5.53 2.27 25.24
CA ASN A 70 -5.99 1.49 24.08
C ASN A 70 -5.21 0.19 23.75
N ASN A 71 -5.12 -0.70 24.75
CA ASN A 71 -5.16 -2.14 24.47
C ASN A 71 -6.49 -2.49 23.77
N ALA A 72 -6.42 -2.84 22.49
CA ALA A 72 -7.51 -3.50 21.78
C ALA A 72 -6.95 -4.54 20.80
N VAL A 73 -6.38 -5.62 21.36
CA VAL A 73 -6.04 -6.84 20.60
C VAL A 73 -7.33 -7.51 20.14
N PHE A 74 -7.82 -7.12 18.96
CA PHE A 74 -8.87 -7.85 18.24
C PHE A 74 -8.24 -8.95 17.39
N LYS A 75 -8.54 -10.20 17.72
CA LYS A 75 -8.06 -11.41 17.03
C LYS A 75 -9.01 -11.88 15.92
N GLU A 76 -8.42 -12.47 14.87
CA GLU A 76 -8.99 -13.48 13.94
C GLU A 76 -10.22 -13.01 13.09
N GLU A 77 -10.60 -13.52 11.91
CA GLU A 77 -10.06 -14.41 10.85
C GLU A 77 -10.95 -14.23 9.57
N LYS A 78 -10.78 -14.83 8.37
CA LYS A 78 -9.83 -15.79 7.77
C LYS A 78 -9.72 -15.59 6.23
N LYS A 79 -8.60 -16.01 5.64
CA LYS A 79 -8.35 -16.61 4.30
C LYS A 79 -9.05 -16.08 3.03
N GLY A 80 -8.21 -15.68 2.07
CA GLY A 80 -8.44 -15.81 0.62
C GLY A 80 -7.08 -15.87 -0.10
N ASP A 81 -6.75 -17.01 -0.70
CA ASP A 81 -5.53 -17.16 -1.50
C ASP A 81 -5.73 -16.38 -2.81
N VAL A 82 -4.99 -15.28 -3.00
CA VAL A 82 -5.01 -14.53 -4.28
C VAL A 82 -3.86 -15.05 -5.13
N ILE A 83 -4.24 -15.72 -6.21
CA ILE A 83 -3.32 -16.14 -7.28
C ILE A 83 -2.72 -14.85 -7.88
N VAL A 84 -1.40 -14.77 -7.92
CA VAL A 84 -0.70 -13.79 -8.76
C VAL A 84 -0.80 -14.27 -10.21
N GLU A 85 -1.87 -13.87 -10.89
CA GLU A 85 -1.90 -13.91 -12.35
C GLU A 85 -1.08 -12.75 -12.89
N GLU A 86 0.18 -13.03 -13.24
CA GLU A 86 0.99 -12.16 -14.07
C GLU A 86 0.37 -12.11 -15.47
N HIS A 87 -0.47 -11.11 -15.71
CA HIS A 87 -0.96 -10.82 -17.07
C HIS A 87 0.11 -10.05 -17.85
N GLU A 88 1.03 -10.79 -18.44
CA GLU A 88 2.05 -10.27 -19.35
C GLU A 88 1.36 -9.70 -20.61
N THR A 89 1.20 -8.38 -20.68
CA THR A 89 0.69 -7.73 -21.90
C THR A 89 1.81 -7.73 -22.94
N ALA A 90 1.72 -8.64 -23.91
CA ALA A 90 2.59 -8.65 -25.07
C ALA A 90 2.62 -7.27 -25.74
N ILE A 91 3.82 -6.73 -25.89
CA ILE A 91 4.06 -5.55 -26.71
C ILE A 91 4.37 -6.08 -28.11
N ASP A 92 3.36 -6.13 -28.97
CA ASP A 92 3.57 -6.38 -30.40
C ASP A 92 4.29 -5.17 -31.00
N GLY A 93 5.61 -5.25 -31.06
CA GLY A 93 6.46 -4.29 -31.75
C GLY A 93 6.80 -4.78 -33.15
N GLU A 94 6.74 -3.85 -34.11
CA GLU A 94 7.50 -3.84 -35.38
C GLU A 94 7.12 -4.96 -36.40
N ASP A 95 7.17 -4.77 -37.72
CA ASP A 95 7.19 -3.58 -38.59
C ASP A 95 6.88 -4.07 -40.03
N GLU A 96 6.47 -3.17 -40.94
CA GLU A 96 6.47 -3.38 -42.42
C GLU A 96 5.49 -4.49 -42.96
N ILE A 97 4.99 -4.55 -44.19
CA ILE A 97 5.26 -3.89 -45.48
C ILE A 97 3.94 -3.77 -46.28
N THR A 98 3.61 -2.61 -46.87
CA THR A 98 3.01 -2.44 -48.22
C THR A 98 3.27 -1.05 -48.76
#